data_AF-A0A0N0D123-F1
#
_entry.id   AF-A0A0N0D123-F1
#
_cell.length_a   1.000
_cell.length_b   1.000
_cell.length_c   1.000
_cell.angle_alpha   90.00
_cell.angle_beta   90.00
_cell.angle_gamma   90.00
#
_symmetry.space_group_name_H-M   'P 1'
#
loop_
_entity.id
_entity.type
_entity.pdbx_description
1 polymer ?
#
loop_
_entity_poly.entity_id
_entity_poly.type
_entity_poly.pdbx_seq_one_letter_code
_entity_poly.pdbx_strand_id
1 'polypeptide(L)'
;MKNPYDISNFESIRLEGYEYIDRTSRIPLTENVGKYLLFFRPRRFGKSLWLSTLKNYYNIAKADSLYRVGKWKKILFMFMSNEFYKKWALR
;
A
#
# COMPACT_ATOMS: atom_id res chain seq x y z
N MET A 1 -7.99 4.01 -20.48
CA MET A 1 -7.90 3.47 -19.10
C MET A 1 -7.43 2.03 -19.17
N LYS A 2 -6.27 1.70 -18.60
CA LYS A 2 -5.75 0.32 -18.57
C LYS A 2 -6.23 -0.33 -17.27
N ASN A 3 -7.29 -1.13 -17.36
CA ASN A 3 -7.92 -1.74 -16.19
C ASN A 3 -7.08 -2.94 -15.71
N PRO A 4 -6.62 -2.98 -14.45
CA PRO A 4 -5.81 -4.08 -13.91
C PRO A 4 -6.68 -5.30 -13.55
N TYR A 5 -7.49 -5.80 -14.48
CA TYR A 5 -8.29 -7.00 -14.22
C TYR A 5 -7.38 -8.19 -13.95
N ASP A 6 -7.60 -8.86 -12.82
CA ASP A 6 -6.84 -10.03 -12.34
C ASP A 6 -5.38 -9.77 -11.91
N ILE A 7 -4.89 -8.54 -12.04
CA ILE A 7 -3.55 -8.18 -11.58
C ILE A 7 -3.58 -7.93 -10.08
N SER A 8 -2.96 -8.83 -9.33
CA SER A 8 -2.87 -8.76 -7.87
C SER A 8 -1.54 -8.20 -7.36
N ASN A 9 -0.63 -7.80 -8.25
CA ASN A 9 0.66 -7.23 -7.91
C ASN A 9 0.63 -5.70 -8.03
N PHE A 10 0.80 -5.01 -6.89
CA PHE A 10 0.85 -3.55 -6.84
C PHE A 10 2.03 -2.97 -7.64
N GLU A 11 3.18 -3.62 -7.62
CA GLU A 11 4.38 -3.15 -8.33
C GLU A 11 4.17 -3.16 -9.84
N SER A 12 3.61 -4.25 -10.39
CA SER A 12 3.22 -4.34 -11.80
C SER A 12 2.21 -3.27 -12.18
N ILE A 13 1.19 -3.04 -11.33
CA ILE A 13 0.19 -1.99 -11.56
C ILE A 13 0.85 -0.62 -11.70
N ARG A 14 1.86 -0.33 -10.86
CA ARG A 14 2.58 0.94 -10.86
C ARG A 14 3.53 1.09 -12.04
N LEU A 15 4.38 0.10 -12.28
CA LEU A 15 5.40 0.15 -13.31
C LEU A 15 4.82 0.09 -14.72
N GLU A 16 3.73 -0.64 -14.92
CA GLU A 16 3.10 -0.82 -16.23
C GLU A 16 1.96 0.18 -16.51
N GLY A 17 1.78 1.19 -15.64
CA GLY A 17 0.84 2.29 -15.85
C GLY A 17 -0.64 1.90 -15.79
N TYR A 18 -1.01 0.87 -15.02
CA TYR A 18 -2.41 0.55 -14.79
C TYR A 18 -3.05 1.52 -13.80
N GLU A 19 -4.37 1.63 -13.88
CA GLU A 19 -5.10 2.45 -12.92
C GLU A 19 -5.18 1.79 -11.56
N TYR A 20 -4.81 2.54 -10.53
CA TYR A 20 -4.89 2.12 -9.14
C TYR A 20 -5.66 3.16 -8.34
N ILE A 21 -6.77 2.72 -7.73
CA ILE A 21 -7.52 3.54 -6.78
C ILE A 21 -6.77 3.51 -5.46
N ASP A 22 -6.18 4.65 -5.09
CA ASP A 22 -5.47 4.78 -3.83
C ASP A 22 -6.40 4.65 -2.62
N ARG A 23 -6.11 3.69 -1.74
CA ARG A 23 -6.81 3.46 -0.47
C ARG A 23 -5.85 3.48 0.73
N THR A 24 -4.60 3.87 0.55
CA THR A 24 -3.57 3.81 1.59
C THR A 24 -3.84 4.73 2.77
N SER A 25 -4.67 5.76 2.60
CA SER A 25 -5.22 6.56 3.70
C SER A 25 -6.00 5.75 4.75
N ARG A 26 -6.45 4.54 4.40
CA ARG A 26 -7.14 3.62 5.32
C ARG A 26 -6.19 2.72 6.12
N ILE A 27 -4.90 2.68 5.80
CA ILE A 27 -3.92 1.83 6.50
C ILE A 27 -3.87 2.14 8.00
N PRO A 28 -3.77 3.41 8.44
CA PRO A 28 -3.76 3.73 9.87
C PRO A 28 -5.07 3.34 10.57
N LEU A 29 -6.21 3.49 9.87
CA LEU A 29 -7.50 3.05 10.40
C LEU A 29 -7.51 1.54 10.60
N THR A 30 -7.01 0.77 9.63
CA THR A 30 -6.94 -0.70 9.74
C THR A 30 -6.01 -1.18 10.85
N GLU A 31 -4.90 -0.48 11.09
CA GLU A 31 -3.99 -0.80 12.21
C GLU A 31 -4.66 -0.55 13.57
N ASN A 32 -5.50 0.49 13.67
CA ASN A 32 -6.23 0.82 14.89
C ASN A 32 -7.41 -0.11 15.21
N VAL A 33 -7.88 -0.93 14.25
CA VAL A 33 -9.01 -1.86 14.50
C VAL A 33 -8.64 -3.00 15.46
N GLY A 34 -7.36 -3.38 15.53
CA GLY A 34 -6.86 -4.37 16.48
C GLY A 34 -5.86 -5.36 15.88
N LYS A 35 -5.43 -6.34 16.69
CA LYS A 35 -4.38 -7.31 16.32
C LYS A 35 -4.74 -8.22 15.15
N TYR A 36 -6.03 -8.43 14.88
CA TYR A 36 -6.51 -9.35 13.85
C TYR A 36 -7.45 -8.63 12.89
N LEU A 37 -7.04 -8.53 11.63
CA LEU A 37 -7.88 -8.06 10.53
C LEU A 37 -8.62 -9.25 9.91
N LEU A 38 -9.92 -9.37 10.22
CA LEU A 38 -10.77 -10.37 9.60
C LEU A 38 -11.23 -9.89 8.22
N PHE A 39 -10.69 -10.51 7.18
CA PHE A 39 -11.19 -10.32 5.83
C PHE A 39 -12.28 -11.36 5.53
N PHE A 40 -13.56 -10.95 5.53
CA PHE A 40 -14.69 -11.77 5.04
C PHE A 40 -14.39 -12.39 3.67
N ARG A 41 -15.05 -13.47 3.23
CA ARG A 41 -14.75 -14.16 1.95
C ARG A 41 -15.55 -13.69 0.69
N PRO A 42 -15.61 -12.40 0.30
CA PRO A 42 -16.03 -12.07 -1.06
C PRO A 42 -14.92 -12.45 -2.06
N ARG A 43 -15.31 -13.19 -3.10
CA ARG A 43 -14.44 -13.55 -4.24
C ARG A 43 -14.08 -12.29 -5.02
N ARG A 44 -12.81 -12.16 -5.47
CA ARG A 44 -12.30 -11.01 -6.23
C ARG A 44 -12.43 -9.64 -5.54
N PHE A 45 -12.53 -9.61 -4.21
CA PHE A 45 -12.56 -8.35 -3.44
C PHE A 45 -11.24 -7.55 -3.48
N GLY A 46 -10.17 -8.12 -4.07
CA GLY A 46 -8.88 -7.44 -4.16
C GLY A 46 -8.03 -7.55 -2.88
N LYS A 47 -8.29 -8.55 -2.02
CA LYS A 47 -7.46 -8.79 -0.83
C LYS A 47 -5.99 -9.02 -1.17
N SER A 48 -5.70 -9.80 -2.22
CA SER A 48 -4.34 -10.06 -2.67
C SER A 48 -3.63 -8.79 -3.11
N LEU A 49 -4.33 -7.92 -3.86
CA LEU A 49 -3.82 -6.62 -4.25
C LEU A 49 -3.59 -5.70 -3.04
N TRP A 50 -4.49 -5.73 -2.05
CA TRP A 50 -4.33 -4.97 -0.82
C TRP A 50 -3.10 -5.41 -0.01
N LEU A 51 -2.87 -6.72 0.14
CA LEU A 51 -1.68 -7.26 0.79
C LEU A 51 -0.40 -6.92 0.02
N SER A 52 -0.43 -6.99 -1.32
CA SER A 52 0.69 -6.54 -2.16
C SER A 52 0.98 -5.03 -1.98
N THR A 53 -0.07 -4.22 -1.85
CA THR A 53 0.05 -2.79 -1.54
C THR A 53 0.72 -2.59 -0.18
N LEU A 54 0.22 -3.24 0.88
CA LEU A 54 0.79 -3.15 2.23
C LEU A 54 2.26 -3.58 2.25
N LYS A 55 2.59 -4.70 1.60
CA LYS A 55 3.97 -5.19 1.48
C LYS A 55 4.90 -4.13 0.88
N ASN A 56 4.45 -3.43 -0.16
CA ASN A 56 5.23 -2.36 -0.78
C ASN A 56 5.22 -1.07 0.04
N TYR A 57 4.10 -0.77 0.72
CA TYR A 57 3.94 0.39 1.60
C TYR A 57 4.95 0.39 2.76
N TYR A 58 5.16 -0.77 3.40
CA TYR A 58 6.15 -0.91 4.48
C TYR A 58 7.59 -1.17 3.99
N ASN A 59 7.81 -1.37 2.69
CA ASN A 59 9.14 -1.64 2.16
C ASN A 59 9.85 -0.35 1.73
N ILE A 60 10.70 0.16 2.62
CA ILE A 60 11.43 1.42 2.45
C ILE A 60 12.44 1.34 1.31
N ALA A 61 13.07 0.19 1.07
CA ALA A 61 14.04 0.02 -0.02
C ALA A 61 13.40 0.17 -1.42
N LYS A 62 12.09 -0.10 -1.52
CA LYS A 62 11.31 0.06 -2.75
C LYS A 62 10.65 1.44 -2.87
N ALA A 63 10.89 2.32 -1.91
CA ALA A 63 10.25 3.63 -1.88
C ALA A 63 10.63 4.45 -3.12
N ASP A 64 11.91 4.56 -3.43
CA ASP A 64 12.36 5.42 -4.53
C ASP A 64 11.89 4.96 -5.91
N SER A 65 11.78 3.65 -6.14
CA SER A 65 11.34 3.10 -7.43
C SER A 65 9.84 3.24 -7.64
N LEU A 66 9.03 3.09 -6.58
CA LEU A 66 7.57 3.13 -6.67
C LEU A 66 7.00 4.55 -6.51
N TYR A 67 7.66 5.42 -5.74
CA TYR A 67 7.12 6.75 -5.40
C TYR A 67 7.58 7.88 -6.34
N ARG A 68 8.52 7.62 -7.26
CA ARG A 68 8.97 8.60 -8.28
C ARG A 68 7.93 8.95 -9.34
N VAL A 69 6.87 8.14 -9.49
CA VAL A 69 5.93 8.22 -10.63
C VAL A 69 4.66 9.05 -10.33
N GLY A 70 4.55 9.69 -9.15
CA GLY A 70 3.65 10.84 -8.98
C GLY A 70 2.70 10.78 -7.78
N LYS A 71 2.61 11.90 -7.05
CA LYS A 71 1.66 12.19 -5.94
C LYS A 71 1.70 11.30 -4.68
N TRP A 72 2.80 10.60 -4.37
CA TRP A 72 2.95 9.82 -3.12
C TRP A 72 3.85 10.45 -2.04
N LYS A 73 4.32 11.70 -2.23
CA LYS A 73 5.10 12.43 -1.21
C LYS A 73 4.39 12.51 0.15
N LYS A 74 3.06 12.48 0.17
CA LYS A 74 2.25 12.61 1.40
C LYS A 74 2.41 11.40 2.35
N ILE A 75 2.67 10.21 1.82
CA ILE A 75 2.80 8.98 2.62
C ILE A 75 4.17 8.88 3.26
N LEU A 76 5.24 9.21 2.53
CA LEU A 76 6.57 9.36 3.13
C LEU A 76 6.54 10.42 4.24
N PHE A 77 5.84 11.54 4.00
CA PHE A 77 5.64 12.59 5.01
C PHE A 77 4.82 12.12 6.22
N MET A 78 3.78 11.30 6.00
CA MET A 78 2.96 10.71 7.06
C MET A 78 3.72 9.65 7.87
N PHE A 79 4.58 8.87 7.21
CA PHE A 79 5.50 7.93 7.86
C PHE A 79 6.56 8.66 8.69
N MET A 80 7.18 9.71 8.14
CA MET A 80 8.21 10.50 8.81
C MET A 80 7.67 11.39 9.93
N SER A 81 6.36 11.64 9.99
CA SER A 81 5.73 12.40 11.09
C SER A 81 5.20 11.51 12.20
N ASN A 82 5.14 10.19 12.01
CA ASN A 82 4.64 9.25 13.01
C ASN A 82 5.80 8.45 13.64
N GLU A 83 6.04 8.73 14.93
CA GLU A 83 7.08 8.10 15.76
C GLU A 83 7.03 6.56 15.76
N PHE A 84 5.84 5.97 15.63
CA PHE A 84 5.67 4.52 15.59
C PHE A 84 6.39 3.89 14.40
N TYR A 85 6.22 4.48 13.21
CA TYR A 85 6.83 3.91 12.00
C TYR A 85 8.33 4.17 11.91
N LYS A 86 8.83 5.30 12.44
CA LYS A 86 10.27 5.54 12.56
C LYS A 86 10.97 4.45 13.38
N LYS A 87 10.33 4.04 14.48
CA LYS A 87 10.85 3.01 15.40
C LYS A 87 10.85 1.61 14.78
N TRP A 88 9.93 1.34 13.83
CA TRP A 88 9.84 0.07 13.13
C TRP A 88 10.77 0.00 11.90
N ALA A 89 11.00 1.13 11.22
CA ALA A 89 11.92 1.25 10.09
C ALA A 89 13.40 1.00 10.43
N LEU A 90 13.77 1.20 11.69
CA LEU A 90 15.14 1.04 12.21
C LEU A 90 15.40 -0.35 12.85
N ARG A 91 14.44 -1.28 12.72
CA ARG A 91 14.51 -2.65 13.25
C ARG A 91 14.59 -3.64 12.11
#